data_AF-A0A928XF06-F1
#
_entry.id   AF-A0A928XF06-F1
#
_cell.length_a   1.000
_cell.length_b   1.000
_cell.length_c   1.000
_cell.angle_alpha   90.00
_cell.angle_beta   90.00
_cell.angle_gamma   90.00
#
_symmetry.space_group_name_H-M   'P 1'
#
loop_
_entity.id
_entity.type
_entity.pdbx_description
1 polymer ?
#
loop_
_entity_poly.entity_id
_entity_poly.type
_entity_poly.pdbx_seq_one_letter_code
_entity_poly.pdbx_strand_id
1 'polypeptide(L)'
;MLTLSDKLKSLGVKLGARNLPPPQPRDEIYAIEQVMSGRLHATAHGDAFIVETVYTPEYRHGQVELRTTASLHTMAEWAGEQRLAGCESPGLVFLDTETSGLAGGAGTYAFLIGAGRFEGDHFRLLQFFMRDPAEEPAQLAALTEFLQPCEALVTFNGKSFDVPLLNSRYTVHGRTTPLTAPAQLDLLHLARRLWRDRLPSRALGQLEMHILGANRSHEDVPGWLIPQLYFDYLRSGDARPLKGVFYHNAMDVVAMAALLTHMAHLLDDPLSAALEHGLDVVALAKLFEDLGRLEAAVQLYERGLAYSNLPEESYWDTQRRLALAQRRQGDMAGALNTWRLAAEGRQIYAHVELAKYYEHQARDYGEAARWTQAALDLLNTPTFPRYERRLWLADLQHRLHRLQRKLDR
;
A
#
# COMPACT_ATOMS: atom_id res chain seq x y z
N MET A 1 -54.32 -4.15 11.24
CA MET A 1 -52.84 -4.27 11.16
C MET A 1 -52.24 -3.26 12.13
N LEU A 2 -51.31 -3.68 13.00
CA LEU A 2 -50.58 -2.76 13.88
C LEU A 2 -49.73 -1.81 13.04
N THR A 3 -49.77 -0.51 13.35
CA THR A 3 -48.94 0.49 12.65
C THR A 3 -47.46 0.32 13.03
N LEU A 4 -46.56 0.86 12.21
CA LEU A 4 -45.11 0.86 12.50
C LEU A 4 -44.81 1.52 13.86
N SER A 5 -45.57 2.57 14.21
CA SER A 5 -45.47 3.29 15.48
C SER A 5 -45.83 2.40 16.68
N ASP A 6 -46.85 1.54 16.53
CA ASP A 6 -47.27 0.62 17.59
C ASP A 6 -46.23 -0.49 17.80
N LYS A 7 -45.61 -0.99 16.71
CA LYS A 7 -44.50 -1.95 16.80
C LYS A 7 -43.24 -1.37 17.44
N LEU A 8 -42.93 -0.10 17.16
CA LEU A 8 -41.79 0.59 17.76
C LEU A 8 -41.99 0.82 19.27
N LYS A 9 -43.21 1.19 19.69
CA LYS A 9 -43.57 1.32 21.11
C LYS A 9 -43.50 -0.01 21.85
N SER A 10 -43.93 -1.13 21.25
CA SER A 10 -43.82 -2.45 21.88
C SER A 10 -42.37 -2.94 22.02
N LEU A 11 -41.43 -2.36 21.26
CA LEU A 11 -39.99 -2.61 21.37
C LEU A 11 -39.27 -1.63 22.30
N GLY A 12 -40.01 -0.79 23.03
CA GLY A 12 -39.44 0.14 24.01
C GLY A 12 -38.92 1.46 23.42
N VAL A 13 -39.16 1.73 22.13
CA VAL A 13 -38.74 2.99 21.49
C VAL A 13 -39.66 4.13 21.96
N LYS A 14 -39.12 5.03 22.79
CA LYS A 14 -39.80 6.25 23.23
C LYS A 14 -39.60 7.35 22.20
N LEU A 15 -40.68 7.76 21.51
CA LEU A 15 -40.69 8.90 20.60
C LEU A 15 -40.75 10.22 21.39
N GLY A 16 -39.70 11.04 21.28
CA GLY A 16 -39.65 12.41 21.78
C GLY A 16 -38.51 12.67 22.78
N ALA A 17 -37.89 13.85 22.68
CA ALA A 17 -36.78 14.31 23.53
C ALA A 17 -37.17 14.63 24.99
N ARG A 18 -38.43 14.44 25.38
CA ARG A 18 -38.96 14.85 26.70
C ARG A 18 -38.42 14.04 27.89
N ASN A 19 -37.85 12.87 27.64
CA ASN A 19 -37.26 11.99 28.65
C ASN A 19 -35.75 11.84 28.50
N LEU A 20 -35.11 12.66 27.66
CA LEU A 20 -33.65 12.71 27.66
C LEU A 20 -33.23 13.43 28.95
N PRO A 21 -32.38 12.82 29.79
CA PRO A 21 -31.82 13.53 30.93
C PRO A 21 -31.16 14.82 30.40
N PRO A 22 -31.36 15.97 31.08
CA PRO A 22 -30.62 17.17 30.72
C PRO A 22 -29.13 16.85 30.72
N PRO A 23 -28.34 17.38 29.75
CA PRO A 23 -26.90 17.16 29.75
C PRO A 23 -26.36 17.54 31.12
N GLN A 24 -25.60 16.64 31.74
CA GLN A 24 -24.95 16.94 33.01
C GLN A 24 -24.10 18.21 32.84
N PRO A 25 -24.09 19.12 33.82
CA PRO A 25 -23.22 20.29 33.78
C PRO A 25 -21.76 19.86 33.55
N ARG A 26 -21.06 20.61 32.69
CA ARG A 26 -19.66 20.36 32.34
C ARG A 26 -18.80 20.76 33.55
N ASP A 27 -18.55 19.82 34.45
CA ASP A 27 -17.88 20.13 35.72
C ASP A 27 -16.40 20.53 35.52
N GLU A 28 -15.75 20.11 34.43
CA GLU A 28 -14.43 20.60 34.00
C GLU A 28 -14.33 20.61 32.46
N ILE A 29 -14.37 21.80 31.84
CA ILE A 29 -14.06 21.97 30.42
C ILE A 29 -12.54 22.08 30.29
N TYR A 30 -11.90 21.06 29.69
CA TYR A 30 -10.49 21.13 29.33
C TYR A 30 -10.39 21.41 27.84
N ALA A 31 -10.26 22.69 27.48
CA ALA A 31 -10.31 23.14 26.09
C ALA A 31 -9.15 22.59 25.25
N ILE A 32 -9.34 22.43 23.94
CA ILE A 32 -8.31 21.87 23.04
C ILE A 32 -7.05 22.73 23.01
N GLU A 33 -7.19 24.05 23.16
CA GLU A 33 -6.11 25.04 23.20
C GLU A 33 -5.17 24.83 24.40
N GLN A 34 -5.62 24.12 25.45
CA GLN A 34 -4.80 23.75 26.60
C GLN A 34 -4.04 22.43 26.37
N VAL A 35 -4.48 21.60 25.42
CA VAL A 35 -3.87 20.30 25.10
C VAL A 35 -2.90 20.42 23.93
N MET A 36 -3.31 21.16 22.90
CA MET A 36 -2.61 21.28 21.64
C MET A 36 -2.24 22.74 21.39
N SER A 37 -0.99 22.98 21.01
CA SER A 37 -0.51 24.31 20.60
C SER A 37 -0.98 24.61 19.17
N GLY A 38 -2.25 24.98 19.03
CA GLY A 38 -2.86 25.37 17.75
C GLY A 38 -3.13 26.87 17.64
N ARG A 39 -3.42 27.31 16.41
CA ARG A 39 -3.81 28.68 16.08
C ARG A 39 -5.17 28.70 15.38
N LEU A 40 -5.89 29.81 15.55
CA LEU A 40 -7.05 30.10 14.72
C LEU A 40 -6.61 30.71 13.38
N HIS A 41 -7.18 30.20 12.30
CA HIS A 41 -6.97 30.68 10.95
C HIS A 41 -8.30 31.18 10.39
N ALA A 42 -8.41 32.49 10.18
CA ALA A 42 -9.62 33.10 9.69
C ALA A 42 -9.84 32.74 8.22
N THR A 43 -11.05 32.29 7.89
CA THR A 43 -11.48 32.00 6.53
C THR A 43 -12.76 32.78 6.20
N ALA A 44 -13.19 32.74 4.94
CA ALA A 44 -14.48 33.32 4.54
C ALA A 44 -15.71 32.68 5.24
N HIS A 45 -15.52 31.55 5.95
CA HIS A 45 -16.60 30.80 6.60
C HIS A 45 -16.44 30.71 8.12
N GLY A 46 -15.59 31.56 8.72
CA GLY A 46 -15.27 31.55 10.15
C GLY A 46 -13.83 31.06 10.41
N ASP A 47 -13.53 30.80 11.68
CA ASP A 47 -12.18 30.40 12.10
C ASP A 47 -12.00 28.88 12.09
N ALA A 48 -10.89 28.42 11.52
CA ALA A 48 -10.44 27.03 11.59
C ALA A 48 -9.35 26.88 12.66
N PHE A 49 -9.44 25.86 13.51
CA PHE A 49 -8.36 25.54 14.46
C PHE A 49 -7.33 24.63 13.80
N ILE A 50 -6.07 25.08 13.76
CA ILE A 50 -4.97 24.40 13.07
C ILE A 50 -3.82 24.17 14.04
N VAL A 51 -3.33 22.94 14.10
CA VAL A 51 -2.06 22.61 14.76
C VAL A 51 -0.99 22.47 13.67
N GLU A 52 0.17 23.09 13.89
CA GLU A 52 1.27 23.12 12.94
C GLU A 52 2.53 22.51 13.55
N THR A 53 3.12 21.58 12.82
CA THR A 53 4.38 20.94 13.18
C THR A 53 5.34 21.02 11.99
N VAL A 54 6.57 21.46 12.25
CA VAL A 54 7.64 21.51 11.25
C VAL A 54 8.73 20.52 11.65
N TYR A 55 9.02 19.58 10.75
CA TYR A 55 10.10 18.61 10.92
C TYR A 55 11.35 19.13 10.21
N THR A 56 12.45 19.19 10.95
CA THR A 56 13.73 19.70 10.44
C THR A 56 14.41 18.67 9.51
N PRO A 57 15.40 19.08 8.70
CA PRO A 57 16.07 18.18 7.76
C PRO A 57 16.85 17.05 8.45
N GLU A 58 17.12 17.18 9.76
CA GLU A 58 17.76 16.17 10.61
C GLU A 58 16.76 15.16 11.20
N TYR A 59 15.46 15.43 11.09
CA TYR A 59 14.45 14.51 11.57
C TYR A 59 14.47 13.22 10.76
N ARG A 60 14.45 12.09 11.47
CA ARG A 60 14.37 10.75 10.90
C ARG A 60 13.13 10.06 11.42
N HIS A 61 12.37 9.49 10.49
CA HIS A 61 11.27 8.62 10.81
C HIS A 61 11.75 7.16 10.73
N GLY A 62 12.13 6.61 11.87
CA GLY A 62 12.89 5.37 11.92
C GLY A 62 14.26 5.55 11.29
N GLN A 63 14.54 4.83 10.21
CA GLN A 63 15.80 4.89 9.48
C GLN A 63 15.76 5.87 8.30
N VAL A 64 14.59 6.42 7.96
CA VAL A 64 14.42 7.24 6.76
C VAL A 64 14.45 8.73 7.11
N GLU A 65 15.25 9.48 6.38
CA GLU A 65 15.22 10.95 6.41
C GLU A 65 14.01 11.44 5.62
N LEU A 66 13.28 12.43 6.15
CA LEU A 66 12.16 13.04 5.43
C LEU A 66 12.69 13.97 4.33
N ARG A 67 13.17 13.41 3.22
CA ARG A 67 13.69 14.14 2.07
C ARG A 67 13.34 13.40 0.78
N THR A 68 12.81 14.10 -0.21
CA THR A 68 12.49 13.50 -1.51
C THR A 68 13.62 13.76 -2.51
N THR A 69 14.68 12.94 -2.47
CA THR A 69 15.80 13.06 -3.42
C THR A 69 15.71 12.07 -4.60
N ALA A 70 14.90 11.02 -4.48
CA ALA A 70 14.75 10.00 -5.51
C ALA A 70 13.67 10.37 -6.53
N SER A 71 13.89 9.97 -7.77
CA SER A 71 12.93 10.16 -8.86
C SER A 71 11.65 9.36 -8.63
N LEU A 72 10.50 9.99 -8.91
CA LEU A 72 9.21 9.29 -8.92
C LEU A 72 8.89 8.62 -10.26
N HIS A 73 9.78 8.68 -11.25
CA HIS A 73 9.50 8.21 -12.61
C HIS A 73 9.09 6.73 -12.67
N THR A 74 9.84 5.83 -12.05
CA THR A 74 9.51 4.38 -12.05
C THR A 74 8.18 4.13 -11.32
N MET A 75 7.90 4.91 -10.28
CA MET A 75 6.63 4.84 -9.54
C MET A 75 5.45 5.34 -10.38
N ALA A 76 5.64 6.44 -11.12
CA ALA A 76 4.66 7.01 -12.04
C ALA A 76 4.29 6.03 -13.16
N GLU A 77 5.30 5.38 -13.75
CA GLU A 77 5.14 4.35 -14.76
C GLU A 77 4.35 3.16 -14.21
N TRP A 78 4.73 2.66 -13.02
CA TRP A 78 4.04 1.55 -12.36
C TRP A 78 2.59 1.89 -11.99
N ALA A 79 2.34 3.10 -11.49
CA ALA A 79 1.00 3.55 -11.13
C ALA A 79 0.12 3.87 -12.35
N GLY A 80 0.71 3.97 -13.54
CA GLY A 80 0.00 4.41 -14.76
C GLY A 80 -0.41 5.88 -14.72
N GLU A 81 0.30 6.72 -13.95
CA GLU A 81 0.00 8.15 -13.76
C GLU A 81 1.27 8.98 -14.04
N GLN A 82 1.44 9.37 -15.31
CA GLN A 82 2.64 10.05 -15.79
C GLN A 82 2.83 11.45 -15.20
N ARG A 83 1.77 12.09 -14.69
CA ARG A 83 1.87 13.41 -14.04
C ARG A 83 2.77 13.36 -12.80
N LEU A 84 2.89 12.21 -12.13
CA LEU A 84 3.77 12.03 -10.97
C LEU A 84 5.26 12.15 -11.32
N ALA A 85 5.65 11.85 -12.56
CA ALA A 85 7.07 11.84 -12.94
C ALA A 85 7.72 13.24 -12.92
N GLY A 86 6.91 14.29 -13.12
CA GLY A 86 7.37 15.68 -13.09
C GLY A 86 7.00 16.42 -11.80
N CYS A 87 6.41 15.74 -10.81
CA CYS A 87 6.03 16.38 -9.56
C CYS A 87 7.28 16.62 -8.71
N GLU A 88 7.53 17.89 -8.38
CA GLU A 88 8.59 18.29 -7.46
C GLU A 88 7.99 18.70 -6.10
N SER A 89 8.83 18.78 -5.07
CA SER A 89 8.46 19.49 -3.85
C SER A 89 8.35 20.99 -4.16
N PRO A 90 7.29 21.74 -3.77
CA PRO A 90 6.25 21.45 -2.76
C PRO A 90 4.92 20.90 -3.31
N GLY A 91 4.87 20.45 -4.57
CA GLY A 91 3.65 20.01 -5.26
C GLY A 91 3.07 18.68 -4.75
N LEU A 92 3.82 17.93 -3.93
CA LEU A 92 3.39 16.69 -3.28
C LEU A 92 2.74 16.97 -1.92
N VAL A 93 1.47 16.58 -1.76
CA VAL A 93 0.74 16.71 -0.49
C VAL A 93 0.34 15.36 0.06
N PHE A 94 0.75 15.07 1.29
CA PHE A 94 0.39 13.87 2.03
C PHE A 94 -0.88 14.14 2.83
N LEU A 95 -1.88 13.28 2.74
CA LEU A 95 -3.19 13.51 3.34
C LEU A 95 -3.72 12.27 4.05
N ASP A 96 -4.16 12.45 5.28
CA ASP A 96 -4.81 11.45 6.12
C ASP A 96 -5.96 12.09 6.93
N THR A 97 -7.04 11.34 7.19
CA THR A 97 -8.20 11.85 7.92
C THR A 97 -8.63 10.96 9.07
N GLU A 98 -9.01 11.58 10.19
CA GLU A 98 -9.76 10.93 11.25
C GLU A 98 -11.25 11.24 11.13
N THR A 99 -12.05 10.21 11.25
CA THR A 99 -13.47 10.28 10.90
C THR A 99 -14.38 9.96 12.07
N SER A 100 -15.56 10.60 12.11
CA SER A 100 -16.55 10.37 13.17
C SER A 100 -17.29 9.03 13.04
N GLY A 101 -16.89 8.14 12.12
CA GLY A 101 -17.54 6.85 11.94
C GLY A 101 -17.02 6.06 10.74
N LEU A 102 -17.09 4.73 10.86
CA LEU A 102 -16.46 3.78 9.93
C LEU A 102 -17.20 3.59 8.59
N ALA A 103 -18.42 4.12 8.45
CA ALA A 103 -19.34 3.75 7.35
C ALA A 103 -19.40 4.75 6.17
N GLY A 104 -18.58 5.80 6.15
CA GLY A 104 -18.38 6.68 4.98
C GLY A 104 -19.64 7.37 4.40
N GLY A 105 -20.76 7.39 5.11
CA GLY A 105 -22.00 8.03 4.64
C GLY A 105 -21.97 9.55 4.78
N ALA A 106 -22.98 10.24 4.22
CA ALA A 106 -23.10 11.71 4.29
C ALA A 106 -23.19 12.30 5.72
N GLY A 107 -23.34 11.45 6.75
CA GLY A 107 -23.29 11.85 8.16
C GLY A 107 -21.92 11.68 8.83
N THR A 108 -20.93 11.10 8.14
CA THR A 108 -19.56 11.00 8.64
C THR A 108 -18.82 12.31 8.38
N TYR A 109 -18.16 12.83 9.42
CA TYR A 109 -17.31 14.01 9.36
C TYR A 109 -15.84 13.60 9.38
N ALA A 110 -14.99 14.33 8.67
CA ALA A 110 -13.54 14.28 8.84
C ALA A 110 -13.14 15.33 9.90
N PHE A 111 -13.23 14.95 11.18
CA PHE A 111 -13.06 15.91 12.27
C PHE A 111 -11.61 16.32 12.51
N LEU A 112 -10.65 15.53 12.04
CA LEU A 112 -9.25 15.89 11.98
C LEU A 112 -8.73 15.54 10.59
N ILE A 113 -8.08 16.51 9.93
CA ILE A 113 -7.47 16.31 8.63
C ILE A 113 -6.00 16.66 8.76
N GLY A 114 -5.13 15.68 8.59
CA GLY A 114 -3.69 15.87 8.54
C GLY A 114 -3.26 16.08 7.10
N ALA A 115 -2.58 17.19 6.82
CA ALA A 115 -2.01 17.46 5.50
C ALA A 115 -0.57 17.94 5.63
N GLY A 116 0.35 17.27 4.95
CA GLY A 116 1.78 17.57 5.00
C GLY A 116 2.38 17.79 3.62
N ARG A 117 3.45 18.58 3.52
CA ARG A 117 4.25 18.75 2.30
C ARG A 117 5.69 19.12 2.64
N PHE A 118 6.58 18.95 1.67
CA PHE A 118 7.95 19.47 1.76
C PHE A 118 7.98 20.94 1.35
N GLU A 119 8.55 21.81 2.20
CA GLU A 119 8.79 23.24 1.93
C GLU A 119 10.29 23.52 2.15
N GLY A 120 11.05 23.67 1.06
CA GLY A 120 12.51 23.70 1.13
C GLY A 120 13.04 22.37 1.68
N ASP A 121 13.89 22.43 2.72
CA ASP A 121 14.47 21.23 3.35
C ASP A 121 13.62 20.71 4.53
N HIS A 122 12.46 21.32 4.80
CA HIS A 122 11.60 20.97 5.92
C HIS A 122 10.35 20.22 5.46
N PHE A 123 9.83 19.33 6.32
CA PHE A 123 8.50 18.76 6.14
C PHE A 123 7.52 19.49 7.06
N ARG A 124 6.52 20.14 6.46
CA ARG A 124 5.51 20.91 7.18
C ARG A 124 4.21 20.13 7.23
N LEU A 125 3.69 19.91 8.44
CA LEU A 125 2.43 19.24 8.71
C LEU A 125 1.43 20.22 9.34
N LEU A 126 0.25 20.34 8.74
CA LEU A 126 -0.90 21.00 9.35
C LEU A 126 -1.98 19.97 9.67
N GLN A 127 -2.58 20.10 10.85
CA GLN A 127 -3.72 19.31 11.27
C GLN A 127 -4.91 20.23 11.49
N PHE A 128 -5.92 20.12 10.63
CA PHE A 128 -7.15 20.92 10.67
C PHE A 128 -8.18 20.21 11.54
N PHE A 129 -8.41 20.70 12.75
CA PHE A 129 -9.31 20.06 13.71
C PHE A 129 -10.62 20.83 13.84
N MET A 130 -11.71 20.08 13.86
CA MET A 130 -13.07 20.57 13.99
C MET A 130 -13.51 20.42 15.46
N ARG A 131 -13.58 21.53 16.19
CA ARG A 131 -13.95 21.53 17.63
C ARG A 131 -15.44 21.34 17.84
N ASP A 132 -16.22 21.86 16.89
CA ASP A 132 -17.66 21.68 16.78
C ASP A 132 -18.00 21.39 15.31
N PRO A 133 -18.96 20.49 15.01
CA PRO A 133 -19.38 20.22 13.64
C PRO A 133 -19.74 21.45 12.79
N ALA A 134 -20.15 22.56 13.41
CA ALA A 134 -20.42 23.82 12.72
C ALA A 134 -19.16 24.47 12.10
N GLU A 135 -17.96 24.07 12.52
CA GLU A 135 -16.68 24.59 12.00
C GLU A 135 -16.24 23.95 10.67
N GLU A 136 -16.92 22.89 10.20
CA GLU A 136 -16.55 22.18 8.96
C GLU A 136 -16.37 23.10 7.74
N PRO A 137 -17.23 24.10 7.46
CA PRO A 137 -17.03 25.01 6.33
C PRO A 137 -15.69 25.77 6.39
N ALA A 138 -15.29 26.21 7.59
CA ALA A 138 -14.03 26.89 7.83
C ALA A 138 -12.84 25.92 7.72
N GLN A 139 -12.96 24.73 8.30
CA GLN A 139 -11.94 23.66 8.19
C GLN A 139 -11.64 23.31 6.73
N LEU A 140 -12.67 23.07 5.92
CA LEU A 140 -12.53 22.75 4.49
C LEU A 140 -11.97 23.94 3.69
N ALA A 141 -12.30 25.18 4.07
CA ALA A 141 -11.71 26.36 3.43
C ALA A 141 -10.21 26.46 3.70
N ALA A 142 -9.79 26.30 4.95
CA ALA A 142 -8.37 26.32 5.33
C ALA A 142 -7.59 25.16 4.67
N LEU A 143 -8.19 23.97 4.58
CA LEU A 143 -7.61 22.86 3.83
C LEU A 143 -7.44 23.19 2.34
N THR A 144 -8.44 23.83 1.72
CA THR A 144 -8.37 24.21 0.30
C THR A 144 -7.24 25.20 0.04
N GLU A 145 -7.07 26.19 0.94
CA GLU A 145 -5.96 27.15 0.89
C GLU A 145 -4.61 26.43 1.03
N PHE A 146 -4.47 25.52 2.00
CA PHE A 146 -3.25 24.76 2.16
C PHE A 146 -2.93 23.94 0.92
N LEU A 147 -3.91 23.24 0.34
CA LEU A 147 -3.73 22.41 -0.86
C LEU A 147 -3.23 23.17 -2.10
N GLN A 148 -3.08 24.50 -2.09
CA GLN A 148 -2.56 25.25 -3.23
C GLN A 148 -1.09 25.65 -3.04
N PRO A 149 -0.18 25.31 -3.98
CA PRO A 149 -0.34 24.40 -5.12
C PRO A 149 -0.32 22.92 -4.69
N CYS A 150 -1.04 22.05 -5.41
CA CYS A 150 -0.96 20.60 -5.25
C CYS A 150 -1.03 19.95 -6.64
N GLU A 151 0.06 19.28 -7.00
CA GLU A 151 0.22 18.56 -8.25
C GLU A 151 -0.12 17.08 -8.07
N ALA A 152 0.25 16.51 -6.91
CA ALA A 152 -0.12 15.17 -6.54
C ALA A 152 -0.50 15.02 -5.06
N LEU A 153 -1.56 14.26 -4.84
CA LEU A 153 -2.02 13.84 -3.52
C LEU A 153 -1.50 12.44 -3.21
N VAL A 154 -0.73 12.33 -2.14
CA VAL A 154 -0.19 11.07 -1.62
C VAL A 154 -1.02 10.65 -0.43
N THR A 155 -1.55 9.42 -0.48
CA THR A 155 -2.41 8.87 0.59
C THR A 155 -2.05 7.41 0.85
N PHE A 156 -2.56 6.86 1.95
CA PHE A 156 -2.48 5.43 2.24
C PHE A 156 -3.89 4.87 2.34
N ASN A 157 -4.33 4.16 1.30
CA ASN A 157 -5.72 3.74 1.11
C ASN A 157 -6.72 4.90 0.86
N GLY A 158 -6.26 6.16 0.80
CA GLY A 158 -7.14 7.32 0.76
C GLY A 158 -7.87 7.54 -0.56
N LYS A 159 -7.45 6.89 -1.65
CA LYS A 159 -8.22 6.87 -2.90
C LYS A 159 -9.59 6.22 -2.71
N SER A 160 -9.71 5.27 -1.78
CA SER A 160 -10.96 4.54 -1.50
C SER A 160 -11.72 5.11 -0.30
N PHE A 161 -11.09 5.90 0.57
CA PHE A 161 -11.66 6.33 1.85
C PHE A 161 -11.62 7.86 2.02
N ASP A 162 -10.45 8.45 2.27
CA ASP A 162 -10.28 9.87 2.58
C ASP A 162 -10.79 10.80 1.48
N VAL A 163 -10.39 10.55 0.23
CA VAL A 163 -10.73 11.41 -0.90
C VAL A 163 -12.24 11.37 -1.21
N PRO A 164 -12.89 10.20 -1.32
CA PRO A 164 -14.34 10.13 -1.46
C PRO A 164 -15.11 10.81 -0.32
N LEU A 165 -14.64 10.66 0.93
CA LEU A 165 -15.25 11.32 2.09
C LEU A 165 -15.19 12.84 1.95
N LEU A 166 -14.00 13.39 1.76
CA LEU A 166 -13.81 14.84 1.63
C LEU A 166 -14.54 15.42 0.42
N ASN A 167 -14.53 14.74 -0.73
CA ASN A 167 -15.33 15.13 -1.90
C ASN A 167 -16.82 15.25 -1.57
N SER A 168 -17.35 14.30 -0.78
CA SER A 168 -18.74 14.34 -0.31
C SER A 168 -18.97 15.53 0.63
N ARG A 169 -18.02 15.83 1.53
CA ARG A 169 -18.11 17.00 2.43
C ARG A 169 -18.11 18.33 1.66
N TYR A 170 -17.20 18.51 0.70
CA TYR A 170 -17.21 19.68 -0.19
C TYR A 170 -18.55 19.82 -0.93
N THR A 171 -19.09 18.69 -1.44
CA THR A 171 -20.37 18.67 -2.15
C THR A 171 -21.55 19.08 -1.27
N VAL A 172 -21.62 18.58 -0.03
CA VAL A 172 -22.67 18.97 0.94
C VAL A 172 -22.67 20.48 1.21
N HIS A 173 -21.49 21.10 1.22
CA HIS A 173 -21.33 22.54 1.37
C HIS A 173 -21.45 23.34 0.07
N GLY A 174 -21.82 22.70 -1.06
CA GLY A 174 -21.98 23.35 -2.35
C GLY A 174 -20.69 23.87 -2.95
N ARG A 175 -19.54 23.28 -2.59
CA ARG A 175 -18.20 23.71 -3.02
C ARG A 175 -17.58 22.71 -4.00
N THR A 176 -16.80 23.22 -4.94
CA THR A 176 -15.96 22.38 -5.79
C THR A 176 -14.81 21.80 -4.97
N THR A 177 -14.59 20.49 -5.09
CA THR A 177 -13.48 19.83 -4.40
C THR A 177 -12.13 20.16 -5.05
N PRO A 178 -11.07 20.46 -4.27
CA PRO A 178 -9.71 20.62 -4.79
C PRO A 178 -8.98 19.28 -5.01
N LEU A 179 -9.59 18.14 -4.66
CA LEU A 179 -8.91 16.83 -4.59
C LEU A 179 -8.99 16.02 -5.91
N THR A 180 -9.74 16.49 -6.90
CA THR A 180 -9.95 15.78 -8.18
C THR A 180 -8.94 16.17 -9.25
N ALA A 181 -8.39 17.39 -9.19
CA ALA A 181 -7.42 17.87 -10.17
C ALA A 181 -6.02 17.24 -10.02
N PRO A 182 -5.46 17.09 -8.79
CA PRO A 182 -4.13 16.51 -8.61
C PRO A 182 -4.03 15.06 -9.10
N ALA A 183 -2.83 14.63 -9.46
CA ALA A 183 -2.51 13.22 -9.58
C ALA A 183 -2.73 12.53 -8.23
N GLN A 184 -3.11 11.25 -8.24
CA GLN A 184 -3.31 10.50 -6.98
C GLN A 184 -2.33 9.35 -6.90
N LEU A 185 -1.55 9.34 -5.82
CA LEU A 185 -0.62 8.27 -5.48
C LEU A 185 -1.05 7.62 -4.17
N ASP A 186 -1.66 6.44 -4.26
CA ASP A 186 -2.04 5.65 -3.09
C ASP A 186 -0.98 4.58 -2.81
N LEU A 187 -0.22 4.79 -1.73
CA LEU A 187 0.94 3.98 -1.38
C LEU A 187 0.58 2.55 -1.00
N LEU A 188 -0.67 2.27 -0.60
CA LEU A 188 -1.09 0.92 -0.21
C LEU A 188 -0.94 -0.09 -1.34
N HIS A 189 -1.18 0.33 -2.59
CA HIS A 189 -1.07 -0.56 -3.73
C HIS A 189 0.38 -0.98 -3.98
N LEU A 190 1.31 -0.03 -3.94
CA LEU A 190 2.73 -0.32 -4.10
C LEU A 190 3.27 -1.11 -2.91
N ALA A 191 2.84 -0.79 -1.69
CA ALA A 191 3.19 -1.55 -0.50
C ALA A 191 2.75 -3.02 -0.60
N ARG A 192 1.54 -3.27 -1.10
CA ARG A 192 1.05 -4.64 -1.37
C ARG A 192 1.80 -5.34 -2.49
N ARG A 193 2.40 -4.58 -3.43
CA ARG A 193 3.20 -5.15 -4.51
C ARG A 193 4.58 -5.59 -4.04
N LEU A 194 5.17 -4.83 -3.12
CA LEU A 194 6.52 -5.04 -2.61
C LEU A 194 6.58 -6.02 -1.42
N TRP A 195 5.60 -6.00 -0.51
CA TRP A 195 5.76 -6.69 0.79
C TRP A 195 4.65 -7.68 1.15
N ARG A 196 3.75 -8.02 0.22
CA ARG A 196 2.67 -9.00 0.49
C ARG A 196 3.19 -10.37 0.88
N ASP A 197 4.25 -10.82 0.23
CA ASP A 197 4.76 -12.19 0.41
C ASP A 197 5.56 -12.32 1.72
N ARG A 198 6.12 -11.21 2.23
CA ARG A 198 6.90 -11.17 3.48
C ARG A 198 6.06 -10.83 4.71
N LEU A 199 5.24 -9.77 4.64
CA LEU A 199 4.59 -9.21 5.82
C LEU A 199 3.15 -9.72 6.00
N PRO A 200 2.76 -10.13 7.21
CA PRO A 200 1.39 -10.61 7.48
C PRO A 200 0.34 -9.51 7.27
N SER A 201 0.71 -8.26 7.54
CA SER A 201 -0.14 -7.08 7.39
C SER A 201 0.61 -5.96 6.67
N ARG A 202 -0.13 -5.19 5.87
CA ARG A 202 0.34 -3.98 5.18
C ARG A 202 -0.43 -2.76 5.68
N ALA A 203 -0.88 -2.78 6.93
CA ALA A 203 -1.34 -1.57 7.59
C ALA A 203 -0.16 -0.61 7.75
N LEU A 204 -0.42 0.70 7.70
CA LEU A 204 0.65 1.71 7.69
C LEU A 204 1.60 1.57 8.89
N GLY A 205 1.06 1.45 10.11
CA GLY A 205 1.89 1.21 11.30
C GLY A 205 2.71 -0.10 11.27
N GLN A 206 2.30 -1.11 10.51
CA GLN A 206 3.10 -2.34 10.33
C GLN A 206 4.24 -2.13 9.33
N LEU A 207 4.02 -1.33 8.29
CA LEU A 207 5.07 -0.94 7.36
C LEU A 207 6.07 0.00 8.03
N GLU A 208 5.58 0.95 8.81
CA GLU A 208 6.40 1.85 9.63
C GLU A 208 7.38 1.07 10.52
N MET A 209 6.88 0.04 11.21
CA MET A 209 7.70 -0.83 12.05
C MET A 209 8.69 -1.70 11.26
N HIS A 210 8.21 -2.44 10.25
CA HIS A 210 9.01 -3.50 9.60
C HIS A 210 9.80 -3.05 8.36
N ILE A 211 9.49 -1.87 7.82
CA ILE A 211 10.15 -1.28 6.65
C ILE A 211 10.98 -0.07 7.05
N LEU A 212 10.37 0.85 7.80
CA LEU A 212 11.04 2.10 8.17
C LEU A 212 11.84 1.95 9.48
N GLY A 213 11.59 0.89 10.26
CA GLY A 213 12.23 0.69 11.56
C GLY A 213 11.78 1.71 12.62
N ALA A 214 10.61 2.33 12.42
CA ALA A 214 10.03 3.30 13.32
C ALA A 214 9.07 2.64 14.31
N ASN A 215 9.11 3.07 15.57
CA ASN A 215 8.16 2.64 16.59
C ASN A 215 7.36 3.85 17.05
N ARG A 216 6.03 3.72 17.02
CA ARG A 216 5.14 4.75 17.56
C ARG A 216 5.27 4.81 19.08
N SER A 217 5.14 6.02 19.62
CA SER A 217 5.22 6.25 21.05
C SER A 217 3.98 5.71 21.78
N HIS A 218 4.04 5.69 23.12
CA HIS A 218 2.90 5.35 23.98
C HIS A 218 1.76 6.36 23.92
N GLU A 219 1.96 7.52 23.27
CA GLU A 219 0.91 8.50 23.04
C GLU A 219 -0.07 8.07 21.94
N ASP A 220 0.30 7.08 21.11
CA ASP A 220 -0.56 6.59 20.03
C ASP A 220 -1.81 5.88 20.56
N VAL A 221 -2.94 6.13 19.89
CA VAL A 221 -4.22 5.50 20.21
C VAL A 221 -4.59 4.49 19.13
N PRO A 222 -5.26 3.37 19.48
CA PRO A 222 -5.78 2.46 18.47
C PRO A 222 -6.81 3.16 17.58
N GLY A 223 -6.64 3.09 16.26
CA GLY A 223 -7.51 3.80 15.30
C GLY A 223 -9.02 3.53 15.45
N TRP A 224 -9.40 2.33 15.88
CA TRP A 224 -10.81 1.99 16.12
C TRP A 224 -11.44 2.74 17.31
N LEU A 225 -10.63 3.29 18.22
CA LEU A 225 -11.08 4.06 19.38
C LEU A 225 -11.25 5.55 19.05
N ILE A 226 -10.59 6.03 17.99
CA ILE A 226 -10.53 7.45 17.62
C ILE A 226 -11.93 8.10 17.48
N PRO A 227 -12.92 7.51 16.78
CA PRO A 227 -14.24 8.12 16.66
C PRO A 227 -14.92 8.31 18.02
N GLN A 228 -14.76 7.34 18.94
CA GLN A 228 -15.35 7.41 20.27
C GLN A 228 -14.73 8.54 21.09
N LEU A 229 -13.41 8.74 21.03
CA LEU A 229 -12.71 9.82 21.74
C LEU A 229 -13.22 11.20 21.30
N TYR A 230 -13.49 11.37 20.00
CA TYR A 230 -14.07 12.61 19.49
C TYR A 230 -15.50 12.84 20.00
N PHE A 231 -16.35 11.80 20.01
CA PHE A 231 -17.71 11.92 20.58
C PHE A 231 -17.70 12.14 22.08
N ASP A 232 -16.73 11.59 22.81
CA ASP A 232 -16.55 11.83 24.25
C ASP A 232 -16.20 13.30 24.48
N TYR A 233 -15.25 13.83 23.71
CA TYR A 233 -14.89 15.25 23.73
C TYR A 233 -16.09 16.17 23.45
N LEU A 234 -16.89 15.91 22.42
CA LEU A 234 -18.06 16.75 22.12
C LEU A 234 -19.09 16.75 23.26
N ARG A 235 -19.18 15.66 24.03
CA ARG A 235 -20.12 15.52 25.16
C ARG A 235 -19.57 16.14 26.45
N SER A 236 -18.33 15.83 26.81
CA SER A 236 -17.72 16.24 28.08
C SER A 236 -17.08 17.62 28.01
N GLY A 237 -16.59 18.04 26.84
CA GLY A 237 -15.71 19.20 26.67
C GLY A 237 -14.28 18.95 27.13
N ASP A 238 -13.89 17.72 27.46
CA ASP A 238 -12.54 17.35 27.87
C ASP A 238 -11.70 16.90 26.68
N ALA A 239 -10.75 17.73 26.25
CA ALA A 239 -9.89 17.48 25.10
C ALA A 239 -8.65 16.64 25.41
N ARG A 240 -8.34 16.33 26.68
CA ARG A 240 -7.10 15.62 27.05
C ARG A 240 -6.87 14.32 26.25
N PRO A 241 -7.90 13.46 26.02
CA PRO A 241 -7.74 12.24 25.24
C PRO A 241 -7.41 12.48 23.76
N LEU A 242 -7.71 13.67 23.22
CA LEU A 242 -7.46 13.99 21.81
C LEU A 242 -5.98 14.14 21.49
N LYS A 243 -5.10 14.37 22.48
CA LYS A 243 -3.65 14.43 22.24
C LYS A 243 -3.15 13.21 21.47
N GLY A 244 -3.61 12.02 21.84
CA GLY A 244 -3.24 10.78 21.16
C GLY A 244 -3.82 10.66 19.75
N VAL A 245 -5.00 11.24 19.50
CA VAL A 245 -5.60 11.30 18.15
C VAL A 245 -4.79 12.20 17.23
N PHE A 246 -4.35 13.36 17.71
CA PHE A 246 -3.44 14.23 16.95
C PHE A 246 -2.11 13.54 16.67
N TYR A 247 -1.57 12.82 17.66
CA TYR A 247 -0.34 12.05 17.48
C TYR A 247 -0.51 10.96 16.41
N HIS A 248 -1.60 10.18 16.45
CA HIS A 248 -1.90 9.14 15.47
C HIS A 248 -1.89 9.68 14.04
N ASN A 249 -2.73 10.68 13.78
CA ASN A 249 -2.85 11.31 12.47
C ASN A 249 -1.53 11.96 12.01
N ALA A 250 -0.78 12.59 12.92
CA ALA A 250 0.53 13.15 12.59
C ALA A 250 1.53 12.08 12.16
N MET A 251 1.57 10.94 12.87
CA MET A 251 2.44 9.82 12.53
C MET A 251 2.01 9.15 11.22
N ASP A 252 0.72 9.04 10.92
CA ASP A 252 0.26 8.51 9.64
C ASP A 252 0.73 9.39 8.47
N VAL A 253 0.59 10.72 8.56
CA VAL A 253 1.08 11.64 7.52
C VAL A 253 2.59 11.58 7.35
N VAL A 254 3.34 11.56 8.45
CA VAL A 254 4.82 11.47 8.43
C VAL A 254 5.30 10.12 7.90
N ALA A 255 4.65 9.02 8.31
CA ALA A 255 4.97 7.68 7.85
C ALA A 255 4.77 7.56 6.34
N MET A 256 3.73 8.18 5.77
CA MET A 256 3.56 8.23 4.31
C MET A 256 4.69 8.97 3.60
N ALA A 257 5.17 10.09 4.14
CA ALA A 257 6.29 10.83 3.57
C ALA A 257 7.60 10.03 3.59
N ALA A 258 7.88 9.37 4.71
CA ALA A 258 9.01 8.46 4.85
C ALA A 258 8.87 7.23 3.94
N LEU A 259 7.68 6.64 3.86
CA LEU A 259 7.41 5.45 3.04
C LEU A 259 7.55 5.76 1.55
N LEU A 260 7.03 6.91 1.09
CA LEU A 260 7.23 7.36 -0.29
C LEU A 260 8.72 7.47 -0.61
N THR A 261 9.48 8.14 0.27
CA THR A 261 10.92 8.32 0.12
C THR A 261 11.63 6.97 -0.02
N HIS A 262 11.35 6.03 0.90
CA HIS A 262 11.92 4.69 0.86
C HIS A 262 11.56 3.93 -0.43
N MET A 263 10.29 3.94 -0.83
CA MET A 263 9.83 3.29 -2.06
C MET A 263 10.48 3.92 -3.30
N ALA A 264 10.63 5.24 -3.33
CA ALA A 264 11.26 5.94 -4.44
C ALA A 264 12.73 5.52 -4.57
N HIS A 265 13.50 5.49 -3.47
CA HIS A 265 14.89 4.98 -3.49
C HIS A 265 14.97 3.53 -3.96
N LEU A 266 14.07 2.65 -3.48
CA LEU A 266 14.02 1.25 -3.91
C LEU A 266 13.76 1.08 -5.41
N LEU A 267 13.00 1.99 -6.02
CA LEU A 267 12.64 1.93 -7.44
C LEU A 267 13.62 2.69 -8.35
N ASP A 268 14.35 3.67 -7.81
CA ASP A 268 15.34 4.46 -8.54
C ASP A 268 16.67 3.70 -8.66
N ASP A 269 17.10 3.05 -7.57
CA ASP A 269 18.30 2.21 -7.55
C ASP A 269 18.03 0.83 -6.95
N PRO A 270 17.31 -0.04 -7.71
CA PRO A 270 16.87 -1.34 -7.21
C PRO A 270 18.02 -2.32 -6.92
N LEU A 271 19.18 -2.12 -7.55
CA LEU A 271 20.33 -3.03 -7.46
C LEU A 271 21.27 -2.65 -6.33
N SER A 272 21.40 -1.37 -5.98
CA SER A 272 22.20 -0.95 -4.82
C SER A 272 21.45 -1.06 -3.50
N ALA A 273 20.11 -1.10 -3.53
CA ALA A 273 19.28 -1.17 -2.34
C ALA A 273 19.74 -2.31 -1.41
N ALA A 274 20.13 -1.97 -0.17
CA ALA A 274 20.51 -2.93 0.86
C ALA A 274 19.26 -3.59 1.46
N LEU A 275 18.61 -4.46 0.68
CA LEU A 275 17.48 -5.26 1.14
C LEU A 275 17.98 -6.48 1.93
N GLU A 276 17.39 -6.72 3.10
CA GLU A 276 17.78 -7.85 3.97
C GLU A 276 17.02 -9.15 3.64
N HIS A 277 15.94 -9.06 2.87
CA HIS A 277 15.01 -10.17 2.64
C HIS A 277 14.91 -10.55 1.16
N GLY A 278 15.15 -11.83 0.85
CA GLY A 278 15.04 -12.35 -0.51
C GLY A 278 13.64 -12.15 -1.12
N LEU A 279 12.58 -12.23 -0.30
CA LEU A 279 11.20 -11.98 -0.76
C LEU A 279 10.99 -10.55 -1.27
N ASP A 280 11.60 -9.55 -0.63
CA ASP A 280 11.48 -8.14 -1.03
C ASP A 280 12.22 -7.92 -2.36
N VAL A 281 13.40 -8.53 -2.53
CA VAL A 281 14.18 -8.49 -3.79
C VAL A 281 13.39 -9.17 -4.92
N VAL A 282 12.79 -10.33 -4.67
CA VAL A 282 11.96 -11.04 -5.65
C VAL A 282 10.71 -10.25 -6.01
N ALA A 283 10.07 -9.58 -5.04
CA ALA A 283 8.92 -8.72 -5.30
C ALA A 283 9.28 -7.54 -6.21
N LEU A 284 10.45 -6.94 -5.98
CA LEU A 284 11.03 -5.89 -6.82
C LEU A 284 11.36 -6.42 -8.23
N ALA A 285 11.96 -7.61 -8.34
CA ALA A 285 12.23 -8.26 -9.63
C ALA A 285 10.94 -8.46 -10.44
N LYS A 286 9.88 -8.97 -9.80
CA LYS A 286 8.56 -9.11 -10.43
C LYS A 286 8.01 -7.75 -10.88
N LEU A 287 8.24 -6.67 -10.12
CA LEU A 287 7.78 -5.32 -10.50
C LEU A 287 8.49 -4.83 -11.77
N PHE A 288 9.81 -4.97 -11.84
CA PHE A 288 10.59 -4.61 -13.03
C PHE A 288 10.27 -5.51 -14.23
N GLU A 289 9.95 -6.79 -14.00
CA GLU A 289 9.42 -7.70 -15.03
C GLU A 289 8.10 -7.14 -15.62
N ASP A 290 7.16 -6.73 -14.78
CA ASP A 290 5.87 -6.16 -15.21
C ASP A 290 6.04 -4.86 -16.01
N LEU A 291 7.06 -4.05 -15.68
CA LEU A 291 7.43 -2.84 -16.44
C LEU A 291 8.19 -3.14 -17.73
N GLY A 292 8.48 -4.42 -18.04
CA GLY A 292 9.25 -4.82 -19.22
C GLY A 292 10.75 -4.53 -19.14
N ARG A 293 11.26 -4.12 -17.98
CA ARG A 293 12.68 -3.86 -17.73
C ARG A 293 13.41 -5.17 -17.40
N LEU A 294 13.49 -6.04 -18.41
CA LEU A 294 13.92 -7.44 -18.25
C LEU A 294 15.35 -7.59 -17.72
N GLU A 295 16.28 -6.72 -18.12
CA GLU A 295 17.67 -6.79 -17.66
C GLU A 295 17.77 -6.60 -16.14
N ALA A 296 17.12 -5.56 -15.61
CA ALA A 296 17.05 -5.32 -14.16
C ALA A 296 16.29 -6.45 -13.45
N ALA A 297 15.20 -6.96 -14.04
CA ALA A 297 14.44 -8.07 -13.47
C ALA A 297 15.29 -9.35 -13.33
N VAL A 298 16.08 -9.71 -14.35
CA VAL A 298 16.98 -10.86 -14.32
C VAL A 298 18.01 -10.71 -13.20
N GLN A 299 18.68 -9.57 -13.11
CA GLN A 299 19.68 -9.32 -12.07
C GLN A 299 19.08 -9.38 -10.66
N LEU A 300 17.87 -8.84 -10.48
CA LEU A 300 17.16 -8.91 -9.20
C LEU A 300 16.71 -10.34 -8.87
N TYR A 301 16.27 -11.14 -9.84
CA TYR A 301 15.94 -12.55 -9.60
C TYR A 301 17.17 -13.36 -9.18
N GLU A 302 18.29 -13.20 -9.88
CA GLU A 302 19.56 -13.85 -9.53
C GLU A 302 20.00 -13.46 -8.12
N ARG A 303 19.93 -12.16 -7.81
CA ARG A 303 20.21 -11.65 -6.47
C ARG A 303 19.27 -12.24 -5.42
N GLY A 304 17.97 -12.30 -5.69
CA GLY A 304 16.98 -12.87 -4.77
C GLY A 304 17.21 -14.35 -4.47
N LEU A 305 17.62 -15.14 -5.47
CA LEU A 305 17.97 -16.56 -5.32
C LEU A 305 19.24 -16.79 -4.50
N ALA A 306 20.11 -15.79 -4.37
CA ALA A 306 21.31 -15.87 -3.53
C ALA A 306 20.99 -15.71 -2.02
N TYR A 307 19.78 -15.28 -1.65
CA TYR A 307 19.38 -15.16 -0.24
C TYR A 307 19.02 -16.51 0.35
N SER A 308 19.68 -16.87 1.45
CA SER A 308 19.40 -18.10 2.21
C SER A 308 18.04 -18.10 2.91
N ASN A 309 17.42 -16.92 3.09
CA ASN A 309 16.11 -16.76 3.74
C ASN A 309 14.92 -16.80 2.76
N LEU A 310 15.13 -17.13 1.48
CA LEU A 310 14.04 -17.27 0.52
C LEU A 310 13.31 -18.62 0.74
N PRO A 311 11.98 -18.63 1.00
CA PRO A 311 11.23 -19.87 1.15
C PRO A 311 11.28 -20.74 -0.11
N GLU A 312 11.30 -22.07 0.04
CA GLU A 312 11.46 -23.01 -1.07
C GLU A 312 10.43 -22.82 -2.20
N GLU A 313 9.16 -22.61 -1.86
CA GLU A 313 8.10 -22.35 -2.85
C GLU A 313 8.41 -21.09 -3.68
N SER A 314 8.87 -20.03 -3.00
CA SER A 314 9.24 -18.77 -3.64
C SER A 314 10.53 -18.89 -4.44
N TYR A 315 11.48 -19.73 -4.00
CA TYR A 315 12.70 -20.05 -4.75
C TYR A 315 12.36 -20.67 -6.10
N TRP A 316 11.50 -21.68 -6.14
CA TRP A 316 11.14 -22.33 -7.40
C TRP A 316 10.25 -21.46 -8.31
N ASP A 317 9.35 -20.64 -7.77
CA ASP A 317 8.64 -19.61 -8.56
C ASP A 317 9.62 -18.61 -9.17
N THR A 318 10.62 -18.18 -8.39
CA THR A 318 11.66 -17.25 -8.83
C THR A 318 12.52 -17.85 -9.93
N GLN A 319 13.00 -19.08 -9.79
CA GLN A 319 13.75 -19.79 -10.83
C GLN A 319 12.95 -19.89 -12.14
N ARG A 320 11.65 -20.17 -12.03
CA ARG A 320 10.76 -20.24 -13.19
C ARG A 320 10.68 -18.89 -13.91
N ARG A 321 10.49 -17.81 -13.16
CA ARG A 321 10.40 -16.44 -13.71
C ARG A 321 11.72 -15.99 -14.32
N LEU A 322 12.84 -16.25 -13.65
CA LEU A 322 14.19 -15.97 -14.16
C LEU A 322 14.40 -16.60 -15.53
N ALA A 323 14.13 -17.90 -15.69
CA ALA A 323 14.33 -18.58 -16.96
C ALA A 323 13.44 -18.02 -18.08
N LEU A 324 12.20 -17.62 -17.75
CA LEU A 324 11.30 -16.97 -18.70
C LEU A 324 11.80 -15.57 -19.09
N ALA A 325 12.31 -14.79 -18.14
CA ALA A 325 12.88 -13.47 -18.37
C ALA A 325 14.16 -13.54 -19.22
N GLN A 326 15.09 -14.43 -18.89
CA GLN A 326 16.31 -14.71 -19.68
C GLN A 326 15.96 -15.06 -21.13
N ARG A 327 15.00 -15.97 -21.33
CA ARG A 327 14.51 -16.33 -22.67
C ARG A 327 13.95 -15.13 -23.42
N ARG A 328 13.16 -14.27 -22.76
CA ARG A 328 12.58 -13.06 -23.38
C ARG A 328 13.63 -12.02 -23.75
N GLN A 329 14.73 -11.95 -23.00
CA GLN A 329 15.89 -11.10 -23.31
C GLN A 329 16.78 -11.68 -24.43
N GLY A 330 16.50 -12.91 -24.88
CA GLY A 330 17.30 -13.60 -25.89
C GLY A 330 18.46 -14.42 -25.34
N ASP A 331 18.65 -14.46 -24.01
CA ASP A 331 19.62 -15.31 -23.34
C ASP A 331 19.07 -16.73 -23.17
N MET A 332 19.11 -17.49 -24.28
CA MET A 332 18.72 -18.90 -24.26
C MET A 332 19.68 -19.77 -23.44
N ALA A 333 20.97 -19.41 -23.39
CA ALA A 333 21.96 -20.19 -22.67
C ALA A 333 21.73 -20.13 -21.16
N GLY A 334 21.48 -18.93 -20.61
CA GLY A 334 21.06 -18.73 -19.23
C GLY A 334 19.78 -19.48 -18.91
N ALA A 335 18.74 -19.33 -19.77
CA ALA A 335 17.46 -20.00 -19.56
C ALA A 335 17.60 -21.54 -19.49
N LEU A 336 18.45 -22.14 -20.35
CA LEU A 336 18.72 -23.58 -20.31
C LEU A 336 19.40 -24.02 -19.02
N ASN A 337 20.36 -23.24 -18.52
CA ASN A 337 21.03 -23.54 -17.26
C ASN A 337 20.04 -23.45 -16.09
N THR A 338 19.21 -22.41 -16.06
CA THR A 338 18.18 -22.23 -15.05
C THR A 338 17.16 -23.38 -15.08
N TRP A 339 16.71 -23.82 -16.26
CA TRP A 339 15.82 -24.98 -16.38
C TRP A 339 16.49 -26.29 -15.97
N ARG A 340 17.78 -26.51 -16.28
CA ARG A 340 18.49 -27.72 -15.83
C ARG A 340 18.56 -27.78 -14.30
N LEU A 341 18.91 -26.68 -13.65
CA LEU A 341 18.93 -26.57 -12.19
C LEU A 341 17.53 -26.84 -11.59
N ALA A 342 16.48 -26.28 -12.19
CA ALA A 342 15.11 -26.56 -11.76
C ALA A 342 14.69 -28.02 -12.00
N ALA A 343 15.15 -28.65 -13.08
CA ALA A 343 14.90 -30.07 -13.34
C ALA A 343 15.60 -30.98 -12.31
N GLU A 344 16.83 -30.65 -11.92
CA GLU A 344 17.54 -31.31 -10.80
C GLU A 344 16.77 -31.14 -9.48
N GLY A 345 16.19 -29.95 -9.26
CA GLY A 345 15.22 -29.65 -8.20
C GLY A 345 13.84 -30.30 -8.34
N ARG A 346 13.69 -31.27 -9.26
CA ARG A 346 12.47 -32.04 -9.51
C ARG A 346 11.27 -31.17 -9.91
N GLN A 347 11.51 -30.04 -10.58
CA GLN A 347 10.45 -29.19 -11.09
C GLN A 347 9.98 -29.67 -12.46
N ILE A 348 8.71 -30.12 -12.57
CA ILE A 348 8.16 -30.69 -13.82
C ILE A 348 8.16 -29.67 -14.97
N TYR A 349 7.83 -28.41 -14.69
CA TYR A 349 7.78 -27.38 -15.74
C TYR A 349 9.11 -27.24 -16.49
N ALA A 350 10.23 -27.43 -15.78
CA ALA A 350 11.56 -27.26 -16.35
C ALA A 350 11.92 -28.37 -17.34
N HIS A 351 11.53 -29.62 -17.03
CA HIS A 351 11.66 -30.75 -17.95
C HIS A 351 10.86 -30.50 -19.24
N VAL A 352 9.67 -29.93 -19.12
CA VAL A 352 8.80 -29.59 -20.27
C VAL A 352 9.44 -28.52 -21.14
N GLU A 353 10.00 -27.45 -20.56
CA GLU A 353 10.66 -26.39 -21.32
C GLU A 353 11.95 -26.87 -21.99
N LEU A 354 12.76 -27.71 -21.32
CA LEU A 354 13.92 -28.37 -21.92
C LEU A 354 13.50 -29.25 -23.11
N ALA A 355 12.47 -30.07 -22.94
CA ALA A 355 11.96 -30.91 -24.03
C ALA A 355 11.47 -30.07 -25.22
N LYS A 356 10.80 -28.94 -24.99
CA LYS A 356 10.39 -28.00 -26.05
C LYS A 356 11.59 -27.39 -26.77
N TYR A 357 12.62 -26.96 -26.04
CA TYR A 357 13.83 -26.41 -26.63
C TYR A 357 14.50 -27.42 -27.58
N TYR A 358 14.75 -28.64 -27.09
CA TYR A 358 15.41 -29.67 -27.89
C TYR A 358 14.54 -30.12 -29.07
N GLU A 359 13.21 -30.18 -28.91
CA GLU A 359 12.29 -30.55 -30.01
C GLU A 359 12.24 -29.48 -31.11
N HIS A 360 12.13 -28.20 -30.76
CA HIS A 360 11.76 -27.15 -31.72
C HIS A 360 12.95 -26.31 -32.20
N GLN A 361 13.92 -26.05 -31.32
CA GLN A 361 15.07 -25.19 -31.64
C GLN A 361 16.30 -26.03 -32.01
N ALA A 362 16.76 -26.90 -31.11
CA ALA A 362 17.95 -27.71 -31.37
C ALA A 362 17.69 -28.86 -32.37
N ARG A 363 16.42 -29.23 -32.55
CA ARG A 363 15.97 -30.39 -33.36
C ARG A 363 16.64 -31.71 -32.96
N ASP A 364 16.99 -31.83 -31.67
CA ASP A 364 17.48 -33.06 -31.06
C ASP A 364 16.30 -33.77 -30.40
N TYR A 365 15.66 -34.65 -31.18
CA TYR A 365 14.49 -35.40 -30.69
C TYR A 365 14.86 -36.42 -29.61
N GLY A 366 16.13 -36.86 -29.57
CA GLY A 366 16.63 -37.82 -28.57
C GLY A 366 16.67 -37.18 -27.19
N GLU A 367 17.31 -36.01 -27.08
CA GLU A 367 17.32 -35.24 -25.85
C GLU A 367 15.92 -34.78 -25.44
N ALA A 368 15.08 -34.36 -26.40
CA ALA A 368 13.69 -33.99 -26.10
C ALA A 368 12.90 -35.16 -25.50
N ALA A 369 13.08 -36.37 -26.03
CA ALA A 369 12.44 -37.58 -25.51
C ALA A 369 12.98 -37.93 -24.12
N ARG A 370 14.29 -37.81 -23.91
CA ARG A 370 14.93 -38.04 -22.60
C ARG A 370 14.37 -37.14 -21.51
N TRP A 371 14.23 -35.83 -21.76
CA TRP A 371 13.64 -34.89 -20.79
C TRP A 371 12.15 -35.16 -20.54
N THR A 372 11.41 -35.54 -21.59
CA THR A 372 9.98 -35.90 -21.44
C THR A 372 9.82 -37.19 -20.61
N GLN A 373 10.68 -38.18 -20.82
CA GLN A 373 10.69 -39.42 -20.05
C GLN A 373 11.05 -39.17 -18.59
N ALA A 374 12.09 -38.36 -18.32
CA ALA A 374 12.47 -38.00 -16.96
C ALA A 374 11.33 -37.33 -16.18
N ALA A 375 10.53 -36.47 -16.84
CA ALA A 375 9.32 -35.90 -16.24
C ALA A 375 8.27 -36.97 -15.91
N LEU A 376 8.04 -37.94 -16.80
CA LEU A 376 7.11 -39.05 -16.56
C LEU A 376 7.57 -39.95 -15.40
N ASP A 377 8.87 -40.21 -15.31
CA ASP A 377 9.44 -41.01 -14.22
C ASP A 377 9.23 -40.31 -12.88
N LEU A 378 9.42 -38.98 -12.84
CA LEU A 378 9.15 -38.17 -11.66
C LEU A 378 7.66 -38.21 -11.25
N LEU A 379 6.74 -38.12 -12.21
CA LEU A 379 5.29 -38.24 -11.95
C LEU A 379 4.89 -39.60 -11.36
N ASN A 380 5.67 -40.65 -11.63
CA ASN A 380 5.40 -42.00 -11.12
C ASN A 380 6.02 -42.26 -9.74
N THR A 381 6.74 -41.29 -9.16
CA THR A 381 7.28 -41.43 -7.80
C THR A 381 6.15 -41.43 -6.76
N PRO A 382 6.19 -42.30 -5.74
CA PRO A 382 5.09 -42.44 -4.77
C PRO A 382 4.74 -41.17 -4.00
N THR A 383 5.73 -40.29 -3.81
CA THR A 383 5.61 -39.02 -3.07
C THR A 383 5.09 -37.87 -3.92
N PHE A 384 4.88 -38.07 -5.22
CA PHE A 384 4.47 -36.99 -6.12
C PHE A 384 2.98 -36.61 -5.92
N PRO A 385 2.62 -35.31 -5.87
CA PRO A 385 1.24 -34.88 -5.66
C PRO A 385 0.27 -35.42 -6.73
N ARG A 386 -0.81 -36.08 -6.28
CA ARG A 386 -1.80 -36.71 -7.18
C ARG A 386 -2.49 -35.71 -8.11
N TYR A 387 -2.71 -34.47 -7.65
CA TYR A 387 -3.36 -33.45 -8.47
C TYR A 387 -2.45 -32.99 -9.62
N GLU A 388 -1.16 -32.75 -9.37
CA GLU A 388 -0.19 -32.37 -10.41
C GLU A 388 0.03 -33.50 -11.41
N ARG A 389 0.05 -34.76 -10.94
CA ARG A 389 0.14 -35.91 -11.84
C ARG A 389 -0.99 -35.90 -12.88
N ARG A 390 -2.23 -35.65 -12.46
CA ARG A 390 -3.37 -35.59 -13.38
C ARG A 390 -3.24 -34.44 -14.38
N LEU A 391 -2.67 -33.31 -13.97
CA LEU A 391 -2.47 -32.14 -14.83
C LEU A 391 -1.48 -32.42 -15.97
N TRP A 392 -0.37 -33.11 -15.67
CA TRP A 392 0.74 -33.23 -16.61
C TRP A 392 0.80 -34.54 -17.40
N LEU A 393 0.21 -35.63 -16.90
CA LEU A 393 0.42 -36.98 -17.44
C LEU A 393 0.04 -37.11 -18.92
N ALA A 394 -1.16 -36.64 -19.30
CA ALA A 394 -1.65 -36.77 -20.67
C ALA A 394 -0.77 -36.02 -21.68
N ASP A 395 -0.38 -34.79 -21.34
CA ASP A 395 0.45 -33.94 -22.19
C ASP A 395 1.86 -34.52 -22.40
N LEU A 396 2.46 -35.05 -21.33
CA LEU A 396 3.78 -35.68 -21.38
C LEU A 396 3.77 -36.99 -22.18
N GLN A 397 2.76 -37.85 -21.98
CA GLN A 397 2.59 -39.08 -22.75
C GLN A 397 2.41 -38.79 -24.24
N HIS A 398 1.56 -37.82 -24.57
CA HIS A 398 1.34 -37.40 -25.95
C HIS A 398 2.61 -36.81 -26.59
N ARG A 399 3.37 -36.00 -25.85
CA ARG A 399 4.67 -35.48 -26.31
C ARG A 399 5.66 -36.62 -26.57
N LEU A 400 5.80 -37.58 -25.65
CA LEU A 400 6.74 -38.68 -25.80
C LEU A 400 6.43 -39.53 -27.04
N HIS A 401 5.16 -39.91 -27.23
CA HIS A 401 4.73 -40.65 -28.42
C HIS A 401 4.98 -39.85 -29.71
N ARG A 402 4.78 -38.52 -29.70
CA ARG A 402 5.10 -37.68 -30.85
C ARG A 402 6.59 -37.68 -31.16
N LEU A 403 7.45 -37.62 -30.13
CA LEU A 403 8.91 -37.60 -30.29
C LEU A 403 9.45 -38.96 -30.76
N GLN A 404 8.94 -40.08 -30.24
CA GLN A 404 9.31 -41.43 -30.69
C GLN A 404 9.06 -41.62 -32.20
N ARG A 405 7.88 -41.22 -32.68
CA ARG A 405 7.58 -41.24 -34.13
C ARG A 405 8.50 -40.38 -34.99
N LYS A 406 9.12 -39.34 -34.41
CA LYS A 406 10.09 -38.48 -35.11
C LYS A 406 11.49 -39.06 -35.09
N LEU A 407 11.82 -39.90 -34.11
CA LEU A 407 13.09 -40.64 -34.03
C LEU A 407 13.09 -41.85 -34.96
N ASP A 408 11.92 -42.46 -35.17
CA ASP A 408 11.75 -43.59 -36.09
C ASP A 408 11.72 -43.20 -37.58
N ARG A 409 11.81 -41.89 -37.90
CA ARG A 409 11.80 -41.31 -39.25
C ARG A 409 13.14 -40.66 -39.54
#